data_AF-A0A812J6C9-F1
#
_entry.id   AF-A0A812J6C9-F1
#
_cell.length_a   1.000
_cell.length_b   1.000
_cell.length_c   1.000
_cell.angle_alpha   90.00
_cell.angle_beta   90.00
_cell.angle_gamma   90.00
#
_symmetry.space_group_name_H-M   'P 1'
#
loop_
_entity.id
_entity.type
_entity.pdbx_description
1 polymer ?
#
loop_
_entity_poly.entity_id
_entity_poly.type
_entity_poly.pdbx_seq_one_letter_code
_entity_poly.pdbx_strand_id
1 'polypeptide(L)'
;MGAIGCRCNDGDADATTEATAEDDVVQMAKAPKMVQKDKQKLEDARKKLVSCAKALRARVAKDQLEVWKRAESEFGVQKMIWQSLSLQRGAKHQGTAAMIESKLEFAVQTHTKDLAAAVEALDLCLQRNQGLDLLGLATIESIEAIKNFALHADSRQELAKMLDKAAAELSSGVVSRRGADLINLLADCGIQEPKLEAAIKAAWVAAYDDGPE
;
A
#
# COMPACT_ATOMS: atom_id res chain seq x y z
N MET A 1 62.24 -13.60 91.87
CA MET A 1 61.76 -14.25 93.11
C MET A 1 60.24 -14.15 93.14
N GLY A 2 59.55 -15.27 93.43
CA GLY A 2 58.14 -15.34 93.85
C GLY A 2 57.11 -15.12 92.73
N ALA A 3 56.54 -16.16 92.11
CA ALA A 3 55.48 -17.06 92.61
C ALA A 3 54.07 -16.44 92.56
N ILE A 4 53.22 -16.93 91.64
CA ILE A 4 52.06 -17.83 91.87
C ILE A 4 50.80 -17.08 92.34
N GLY A 5 49.72 -17.24 91.57
CA GLY A 5 48.36 -16.91 92.00
C GLY A 5 47.31 -17.21 90.92
N CYS A 6 47.02 -18.50 90.71
CA CYS A 6 45.84 -18.94 89.97
C CYS A 6 44.56 -18.57 90.73
N ARG A 7 43.53 -18.08 90.04
CA ARG A 7 42.14 -18.30 90.43
C ARG A 7 41.21 -18.27 89.21
N CYS A 8 40.55 -19.39 89.00
CA CYS A 8 39.54 -19.63 87.97
C CYS A 8 38.20 -18.98 88.36
N ASN A 9 37.40 -18.58 87.37
CA ASN A 9 35.96 -18.78 87.44
C ASN A 9 35.37 -18.90 86.02
N ASP A 10 34.55 -19.95 85.86
CA ASP A 10 33.90 -20.42 84.65
C ASP A 10 32.60 -19.65 84.31
N GLY A 11 32.17 -19.80 83.05
CA GLY A 11 30.81 -19.55 82.55
C GLY A 11 30.69 -18.24 81.75
N ASP A 12 30.09 -18.19 80.56
CA ASP A 12 29.39 -19.19 79.77
C ASP A 12 29.34 -18.72 78.31
N ALA A 13 28.98 -19.66 77.44
CA ALA A 13 28.79 -19.57 75.99
C ALA A 13 28.24 -18.25 75.42
N ASP A 14 28.77 -17.81 74.27
CA ASP A 14 27.94 -17.81 73.07
C ASP A 14 28.78 -17.93 71.80
N ALA A 15 28.29 -18.74 70.87
CA ALA A 15 28.94 -19.09 69.63
C ALA A 15 28.40 -18.22 68.50
N THR A 16 29.29 -17.48 67.82
CA THR A 16 28.99 -16.88 66.52
C THR A 16 30.09 -17.21 65.53
N THR A 17 29.90 -18.35 64.86
CA THR A 17 30.41 -18.61 63.52
C THR A 17 29.70 -17.69 62.53
N GLU A 18 30.43 -16.82 61.83
CA GLU A 18 29.95 -16.22 60.59
C GLU A 18 30.96 -16.47 59.47
N ALA A 19 30.39 -16.99 58.39
CA ALA A 19 31.03 -17.65 57.29
C ALA A 19 31.64 -16.65 56.30
N THR A 20 32.69 -17.11 55.63
CA THR A 20 33.29 -16.54 54.43
C THR A 20 32.22 -16.35 53.35
N ALA A 21 31.97 -15.09 52.96
CA ALA A 21 31.15 -14.76 51.81
C ALA A 21 31.91 -15.15 50.53
N GLU A 22 31.43 -16.19 49.84
CA GLU A 22 31.80 -16.46 48.46
C GLU A 22 31.06 -15.45 47.55
N ASP A 23 31.80 -14.88 46.62
CA ASP A 23 31.35 -13.96 45.57
C ASP A 23 30.38 -14.69 44.62
N ASP A 24 29.09 -14.63 44.93
CA ASP A 24 28.02 -15.11 44.05
C ASP A 24 27.76 -14.05 42.96
N VAL A 25 28.45 -14.21 41.84
CA VAL A 25 28.19 -13.43 40.62
C VAL A 25 26.81 -13.82 40.08
N VAL A 26 25.79 -13.10 40.51
CA VAL A 26 24.42 -13.21 39.99
C VAL A 26 24.44 -12.89 38.50
N GLN A 27 24.35 -13.92 37.66
CA GLN A 27 24.13 -13.75 36.21
C GLN A 27 22.78 -13.05 36.00
N MET A 28 22.85 -11.80 35.52
CA MET A 28 21.66 -11.05 35.12
C MET A 28 20.84 -11.87 34.11
N ALA A 29 19.61 -12.19 34.51
CA ALA A 29 18.67 -12.96 33.72
C ALA A 29 18.50 -12.34 32.32
N LYS A 30 18.85 -13.11 31.27
CA LYS A 30 18.49 -12.80 29.89
C LYS A 30 16.97 -12.64 29.82
N ALA A 31 16.50 -11.49 29.34
CA ALA A 31 15.09 -11.27 29.02
C ALA A 31 14.54 -12.45 28.18
N PRO A 32 13.29 -12.88 28.41
CA PRO A 32 12.74 -14.08 27.78
C PRO A 32 12.73 -13.92 26.25
N LYS A 33 13.42 -14.84 25.55
CA LYS A 33 13.55 -14.90 24.08
C LYS A 33 12.21 -14.82 23.33
N MET A 34 11.10 -15.17 23.98
CA MET A 34 9.75 -15.15 23.41
C MET A 34 9.28 -13.73 23.07
N VAL A 35 9.50 -12.75 23.96
CA VAL A 35 9.05 -11.35 23.78
C VAL A 35 9.83 -10.64 22.66
N GLN A 36 11.09 -11.01 22.45
CA GLN A 36 11.91 -10.46 21.36
C GLN A 36 11.48 -10.96 19.98
N LYS A 37 11.02 -12.22 19.88
CA LYS A 37 10.58 -12.82 18.62
C LYS A 37 9.29 -12.17 18.11
N ASP A 38 8.35 -11.89 19.00
CA ASP A 38 7.08 -11.27 18.63
C ASP A 38 7.28 -9.80 18.25
N LYS A 39 8.13 -9.07 18.97
CA LYS A 39 8.52 -7.70 18.61
C LYS A 39 9.20 -7.62 17.24
N GLN A 40 10.09 -8.57 16.93
CA GLN A 40 10.74 -8.63 15.63
C GLN A 40 9.74 -8.95 14.51
N LYS A 41 8.80 -9.88 14.73
CA LYS A 41 7.75 -10.23 13.77
C LYS A 41 6.87 -9.02 13.44
N LEU A 42 6.47 -8.24 14.45
CA LEU A 42 5.64 -7.03 14.25
C LEU A 42 6.40 -5.93 13.51
N GLU A 43 7.68 -5.72 13.82
CA GLU A 43 8.53 -4.77 13.07
C GLU A 43 8.72 -5.19 11.61
N ASP A 44 8.88 -6.49 11.33
CA ASP A 44 8.96 -7.00 9.97
C ASP A 44 7.63 -6.86 9.22
N ALA A 45 6.49 -7.10 9.89
CA ALA A 45 5.16 -6.88 9.32
C ALA A 45 4.93 -5.41 8.98
N ARG A 46 5.28 -4.49 9.90
CA ARG A 46 5.23 -3.04 9.68
C ARG A 46 6.03 -2.63 8.44
N LYS A 47 7.30 -3.06 8.35
CA LYS A 47 8.15 -2.73 7.19
C LYS A 47 7.54 -3.24 5.88
N LYS A 48 6.95 -4.44 5.89
CA LYS A 48 6.27 -5.01 4.72
C LYS A 48 5.04 -4.19 4.32
N LEU A 49 4.21 -3.75 5.28
CA LEU A 49 3.03 -2.92 5.00
C LEU A 49 3.42 -1.58 4.35
N VAL A 50 4.42 -0.87 4.91
CA VAL A 50 4.95 0.36 4.32
C VAL A 50 5.49 0.12 2.90
N SER A 51 6.24 -0.98 2.70
CA SER A 51 6.75 -1.34 1.38
C SER A 51 5.63 -1.64 0.39
N CYS A 52 4.56 -2.32 0.82
CA CYS A 52 3.42 -2.61 -0.03
C CYS A 52 2.65 -1.34 -0.41
N ALA A 53 2.43 -0.42 0.54
CA ALA A 53 1.81 0.86 0.28
C ALA A 53 2.61 1.68 -0.75
N LYS A 54 3.94 1.73 -0.59
CA LYS A 54 4.84 2.38 -1.55
C LYS A 54 4.81 1.72 -2.93
N ALA A 55 4.86 0.39 -2.98
CA ALA A 55 4.80 -0.37 -4.23
C ALA A 55 3.47 -0.14 -4.96
N LEU A 56 2.34 -0.16 -4.23
CA LEU A 56 1.01 0.11 -4.78
C LEU A 56 0.94 1.53 -5.38
N ARG A 57 1.40 2.56 -4.66
CA ARG A 57 1.42 3.94 -5.20
C ARG A 57 2.29 4.07 -6.44
N ALA A 58 3.49 3.51 -6.40
CA ALA A 58 4.41 3.53 -7.54
C ALA A 58 3.79 2.84 -8.75
N ARG A 59 3.07 1.74 -8.53
CA ARG A 59 2.38 1.01 -9.59
C ARG A 59 1.22 1.81 -10.17
N VAL A 60 0.36 2.38 -9.33
CA VAL A 60 -0.75 3.24 -9.75
C VAL A 60 -0.26 4.41 -10.60
N ALA A 61 0.80 5.10 -10.17
CA ALA A 61 1.38 6.20 -10.93
C ALA A 61 1.93 5.75 -12.29
N LYS A 62 2.58 4.58 -12.33
CA LYS A 62 3.11 4.01 -13.57
C LYS A 62 1.97 3.62 -14.53
N ASP A 63 0.98 2.89 -14.05
CA ASP A 63 -0.15 2.44 -14.88
C ASP A 63 -0.95 3.61 -15.42
N GLN A 64 -1.15 4.67 -14.61
CA GLN A 64 -1.77 5.92 -15.06
C GLN A 64 -1.00 6.52 -16.24
N LEU A 65 0.33 6.64 -16.10
CA LEU A 65 1.17 7.20 -17.15
C LEU A 65 1.12 6.35 -18.42
N GLU A 66 1.19 5.04 -18.30
CA GLU A 66 1.19 4.12 -19.44
C GLU A 66 -0.14 4.14 -20.20
N VAL A 67 -1.27 4.15 -19.48
CA VAL A 67 -2.60 4.15 -20.10
C VAL A 67 -2.86 5.45 -20.86
N TRP A 68 -2.48 6.60 -20.28
CA TRP A 68 -2.64 7.90 -20.93
C TRP A 68 -1.67 8.09 -22.10
N LYS A 69 -0.41 7.67 -21.96
CA LYS A 69 0.56 7.72 -23.07
C LYS A 69 0.11 6.89 -24.28
N ARG A 70 -0.45 5.70 -24.03
CA ARG A 70 -1.02 4.88 -25.10
C ARG A 70 -2.21 5.57 -25.76
N ALA A 71 -3.14 6.10 -24.96
CA ALA A 71 -4.30 6.81 -25.47
C ALA A 71 -3.92 8.04 -26.30
N GLU A 72 -2.97 8.85 -25.85
CA GLU A 72 -2.47 10.01 -26.60
C GLU A 72 -1.92 9.64 -27.98
N SER A 73 -1.17 8.53 -28.06
CA SER A 73 -0.67 8.00 -29.33
C SER A 73 -1.84 7.64 -30.28
N GLU A 74 -2.83 6.91 -29.78
CA GLU A 74 -4.00 6.52 -30.58
C GLU A 74 -4.87 7.73 -30.97
N PHE A 75 -4.99 8.73 -30.09
CA PHE A 75 -5.69 9.98 -30.41
C PHE A 75 -4.97 10.75 -31.51
N GLY A 76 -3.64 10.76 -31.50
CA GLY A 76 -2.83 11.33 -32.59
C GLY A 76 -3.10 10.65 -33.93
N VAL A 77 -3.15 9.31 -33.95
CA VAL A 77 -3.51 8.53 -35.15
C VAL A 77 -4.92 8.87 -35.62
N GLN A 78 -5.88 8.91 -34.70
CA GLN A 78 -7.28 9.22 -35.02
C GLN A 78 -7.46 10.62 -35.64
N LYS A 79 -6.73 11.61 -35.14
CA LYS A 79 -6.71 12.96 -35.72
C LYS A 79 -6.18 12.96 -37.15
N MET A 80 -5.07 12.26 -37.42
CA MET A 80 -4.54 12.13 -38.79
C MET A 80 -5.56 11.47 -39.73
N ILE A 81 -6.29 10.47 -39.26
CA ILE A 81 -7.38 9.85 -40.02
C ILE A 81 -8.45 10.88 -40.37
N TRP A 82 -8.95 11.66 -39.42
CA TRP A 82 -9.96 12.70 -39.69
C TRP A 82 -9.45 13.79 -40.65
N GLN A 83 -8.20 14.22 -40.49
CA GLN A 83 -7.57 15.17 -41.41
C GLN A 83 -7.54 14.60 -42.83
N SER A 84 -7.12 13.34 -43.01
CA SER A 84 -7.10 12.68 -44.32
C SER A 84 -8.50 12.49 -44.93
N LEU A 85 -9.49 12.14 -44.13
CA LEU A 85 -10.87 11.91 -44.58
C LEU A 85 -11.59 13.21 -44.91
N SER A 86 -11.31 14.29 -44.17
CA SER A 86 -11.88 15.62 -44.44
C SER A 86 -11.47 16.16 -45.81
N LEU A 87 -10.27 15.81 -46.28
CA LEU A 87 -9.79 16.11 -47.63
C LEU A 87 -10.50 15.28 -48.72
N GLN A 88 -11.04 14.11 -48.39
CA GLN A 88 -11.52 13.13 -49.38
C GLN A 88 -13.05 12.98 -49.50
N ARG A 89 -13.83 13.14 -48.42
CA ARG A 89 -15.24 12.65 -48.38
C ARG A 89 -16.33 13.68 -48.03
N GLY A 90 -16.00 14.96 -47.89
CA GLY A 90 -17.00 16.01 -47.65
C GLY A 90 -17.67 15.97 -46.26
N ALA A 91 -18.50 16.99 -45.98
CA ALA A 91 -18.82 17.49 -44.63
C ALA A 91 -19.76 16.64 -43.74
N LYS A 92 -20.18 15.44 -44.16
CA LYS A 92 -21.34 14.74 -43.58
C LYS A 92 -21.27 14.48 -42.07
N HIS A 93 -20.07 14.41 -41.49
CA HIS A 93 -19.85 14.26 -40.04
C HIS A 93 -18.76 15.17 -39.46
N GLN A 94 -18.36 16.23 -40.19
CA GLN A 94 -17.25 17.10 -39.75
C GLN A 94 -17.51 17.76 -38.40
N GLY A 95 -18.73 18.21 -38.15
CA GLY A 95 -19.09 18.83 -36.87
C GLY A 95 -18.98 17.86 -35.68
N THR A 96 -19.43 16.61 -35.85
CA THR A 96 -19.29 15.59 -34.80
C THR A 96 -17.84 15.18 -34.58
N ALA A 97 -17.07 15.00 -35.66
CA ALA A 97 -15.65 14.71 -35.56
C ALA A 97 -14.88 15.82 -34.82
N ALA A 98 -15.15 17.09 -35.15
CA ALA A 98 -14.55 18.23 -34.46
C ALA A 98 -14.94 18.31 -32.97
N MET A 99 -16.18 17.98 -32.63
CA MET A 99 -16.61 17.88 -31.22
C MET A 99 -15.85 16.78 -30.48
N ILE A 100 -15.78 15.58 -31.06
CA ILE A 100 -15.05 14.45 -30.47
C ILE A 100 -13.57 14.81 -30.30
N GLU A 101 -12.95 15.39 -31.33
CA GLU A 101 -11.56 15.86 -31.28
C GLU A 101 -11.33 16.84 -30.12
N SER A 102 -12.18 17.86 -29.99
CA SER A 102 -12.11 18.84 -28.91
C SER A 102 -12.24 18.19 -27.53
N LYS A 103 -13.10 17.17 -27.38
CA LYS A 103 -13.26 16.43 -26.12
C LYS A 103 -12.08 15.53 -25.79
N LEU A 104 -11.47 14.89 -26.79
CA LEU A 104 -10.22 14.13 -26.60
C LEU A 104 -9.08 15.06 -26.15
N GLU A 105 -8.94 16.23 -26.77
CA GLU A 105 -7.94 17.22 -26.37
C GLU A 105 -8.17 17.75 -24.95
N PHE A 106 -9.42 18.07 -24.62
CA PHE A 106 -9.79 18.48 -23.27
C PHE A 106 -9.43 17.40 -22.25
N ALA A 107 -9.73 16.14 -22.53
CA ALA A 107 -9.40 15.04 -21.64
C ALA A 107 -7.88 14.93 -21.40
N VAL A 108 -7.07 14.99 -22.48
CA VAL A 108 -5.61 14.98 -22.40
C VAL A 108 -5.08 16.18 -21.60
N GLN A 109 -5.64 17.38 -21.73
CA GLN A 109 -5.17 18.54 -20.97
C GLN A 109 -5.58 18.54 -19.50
N THR A 110 -6.67 17.84 -19.17
CA THR A 110 -7.33 17.96 -17.85
C THR A 110 -7.03 16.78 -16.93
N HIS A 111 -6.67 15.61 -17.47
CA HIS A 111 -6.56 14.36 -16.70
C HIS A 111 -5.62 14.39 -15.48
N THR A 112 -4.60 15.24 -15.45
CA THR A 112 -3.70 15.39 -14.29
C THR A 112 -4.28 16.27 -13.18
N LYS A 113 -5.23 17.15 -13.51
CA LYS A 113 -5.83 18.13 -12.59
C LYS A 113 -7.20 17.67 -12.11
N ASP A 114 -8.00 17.12 -13.01
CA ASP A 114 -9.34 16.64 -12.76
C ASP A 114 -9.61 15.40 -13.61
N LEU A 115 -9.40 14.23 -13.00
CA LEU A 115 -9.59 12.94 -13.66
C LEU A 115 -11.06 12.69 -13.99
N ALA A 116 -11.98 13.14 -13.13
CA ALA A 116 -13.42 12.91 -13.33
C ALA A 116 -13.93 13.67 -14.55
N ALA A 117 -13.56 14.96 -14.68
CA ALA A 117 -13.92 15.76 -15.84
C ALA A 117 -13.30 15.21 -17.14
N ALA A 118 -12.07 14.69 -17.07
CA ALA A 118 -11.44 14.05 -18.22
C ALA A 118 -12.20 12.78 -18.65
N VAL A 119 -12.58 11.92 -17.70
CA VAL A 119 -13.36 10.70 -17.97
C VAL A 119 -14.74 11.02 -18.55
N GLU A 120 -15.44 12.03 -18.00
CA GLU A 120 -16.74 12.46 -18.52
C GLU A 120 -16.62 12.93 -19.99
N ALA A 121 -15.57 13.67 -20.33
CA ALA A 121 -15.32 14.07 -21.71
C ALA A 121 -15.11 12.88 -22.65
N LEU A 122 -14.43 11.83 -22.17
CA LEU A 122 -14.24 10.60 -22.94
C LEU A 122 -15.53 9.79 -23.10
N ASP A 123 -16.39 9.76 -22.09
CA ASP A 123 -17.74 9.16 -22.20
C ASP A 123 -18.59 9.87 -23.25
N LEU A 124 -18.52 11.20 -23.31
CA LEU A 124 -19.18 11.97 -24.36
C LEU A 124 -18.63 11.60 -25.75
N CYS A 125 -17.33 11.35 -25.89
CA CYS A 125 -16.76 10.87 -27.16
C CYS A 125 -17.39 9.55 -27.59
N LEU A 126 -17.48 8.57 -26.68
CA LEU A 126 -18.07 7.27 -26.96
C LEU A 126 -19.55 7.37 -27.32
N GLN A 127 -20.33 8.15 -26.55
CA GLN A 127 -21.75 8.37 -26.81
C GLN A 127 -21.97 9.01 -28.19
N ARG A 128 -21.18 10.02 -28.55
CA ARG A 128 -21.29 10.71 -29.85
C ARG A 128 -20.81 9.84 -31.01
N ASN A 129 -19.95 8.87 -30.75
CA ASN A 129 -19.49 7.92 -31.76
C ASN A 129 -20.51 6.82 -32.10
N GLN A 130 -21.53 6.61 -31.26
CA GLN A 130 -22.50 5.52 -31.46
C GLN A 130 -23.19 5.61 -32.82
N GLY A 131 -23.00 4.58 -33.66
CA GLY A 131 -23.58 4.48 -35.00
C GLY A 131 -22.93 5.35 -36.07
N LEU A 132 -21.83 6.04 -35.77
CA LEU A 132 -21.12 6.90 -36.72
C LEU A 132 -19.73 6.36 -37.13
N ASP A 133 -19.17 5.41 -36.38
CA ASP A 133 -17.86 4.79 -36.63
C ASP A 133 -16.74 5.81 -36.89
N LEU A 134 -16.76 6.93 -36.15
CA LEU A 134 -15.77 8.01 -36.26
C LEU A 134 -14.50 7.70 -35.47
N LEU A 135 -14.59 6.86 -34.44
CA LEU A 135 -13.47 6.36 -33.64
C LEU A 135 -13.10 4.96 -34.09
N GLY A 136 -11.82 4.74 -34.36
CA GLY A 136 -11.27 3.41 -34.57
C GLY A 136 -11.31 2.58 -33.30
N LEU A 137 -11.32 1.25 -33.46
CA LEU A 137 -11.38 0.29 -32.35
C LEU A 137 -10.26 0.54 -31.31
N ALA A 138 -9.03 0.79 -31.75
CA ALA A 138 -7.90 1.06 -30.86
C ALA A 138 -8.10 2.33 -29.99
N THR A 139 -8.77 3.35 -30.55
CA THR A 139 -9.12 4.56 -29.80
C THR A 139 -10.21 4.28 -28.77
N ILE A 140 -11.23 3.51 -29.13
CA ILE A 140 -12.29 3.07 -28.21
C ILE A 140 -11.69 2.26 -27.06
N GLU A 141 -10.84 1.28 -27.36
CA GLU A 141 -10.14 0.47 -26.36
C GLU A 141 -9.28 1.33 -25.42
N SER A 142 -8.61 2.35 -25.95
CA SER A 142 -7.81 3.28 -25.14
C SER A 142 -8.67 4.11 -24.19
N ILE A 143 -9.85 4.56 -24.65
CA ILE A 143 -10.81 5.25 -23.79
C ILE A 143 -11.31 4.34 -22.67
N GLU A 144 -11.72 3.11 -23.01
CA GLU A 144 -12.22 2.16 -22.02
C GLU A 144 -11.12 1.75 -21.02
N ALA A 145 -9.87 1.65 -21.45
CA ALA A 145 -8.74 1.42 -20.56
C ALA A 145 -8.55 2.57 -19.55
N ILE A 146 -8.67 3.82 -19.98
CA ILE A 146 -8.64 4.99 -19.07
C ILE A 146 -9.79 4.93 -18.08
N LYS A 147 -11.01 4.66 -18.55
CA LYS A 147 -12.21 4.57 -17.70
C LYS A 147 -12.08 3.47 -16.64
N ASN A 148 -11.65 2.28 -17.06
CA ASN A 148 -11.41 1.17 -16.16
C ASN A 148 -10.31 1.49 -15.14
N PHE A 149 -9.25 2.20 -15.56
CA PHE A 149 -8.25 2.69 -14.62
C PHE A 149 -8.88 3.67 -13.60
N ALA A 150 -9.66 4.65 -14.05
CA ALA A 150 -10.29 5.64 -13.18
C ALA A 150 -11.28 5.03 -12.18
N LEU A 151 -12.04 4.01 -12.58
CA LEU A 151 -13.02 3.31 -11.74
C LEU A 151 -12.40 2.79 -10.42
N HIS A 152 -11.15 2.32 -10.48
CA HIS A 152 -10.45 1.74 -9.34
C HIS A 152 -9.49 2.71 -8.64
N ALA A 153 -9.44 3.98 -9.04
CA ALA A 153 -8.46 4.94 -8.53
C ALA A 153 -8.62 5.20 -7.02
N ASP A 154 -9.86 5.46 -6.59
CA ASP A 154 -10.18 5.75 -5.18
C ASP A 154 -9.89 4.55 -4.28
N SER A 155 -10.32 3.35 -4.71
CA SER A 155 -10.05 2.10 -3.98
C SER A 155 -8.55 1.88 -3.78
N ARG A 156 -7.73 2.09 -4.82
CA ARG A 156 -6.27 1.94 -4.73
C ARG A 156 -5.63 2.99 -3.82
N GLN A 157 -6.13 4.22 -3.82
CA GLN A 157 -5.66 5.26 -2.91
C GLN A 157 -6.03 4.93 -1.46
N GLU A 158 -7.26 4.46 -1.22
CA GLU A 158 -7.74 4.08 0.10
C GLU A 158 -6.98 2.87 0.64
N LEU A 159 -6.69 1.88 -0.21
CA LEU A 159 -5.87 0.72 0.17
C LEU A 159 -4.47 1.16 0.61
N ALA A 160 -3.83 2.05 -0.15
CA ALA A 160 -2.52 2.57 0.22
C ALA A 160 -2.55 3.32 1.57
N LYS A 161 -3.60 4.11 1.84
CA LYS A 161 -3.80 4.79 3.14
C LYS A 161 -4.03 3.79 4.27
N MET A 162 -4.84 2.76 4.03
CA MET A 162 -5.11 1.71 5.01
C MET A 162 -3.83 0.96 5.40
N LEU A 163 -2.98 0.64 4.43
CA LEU A 163 -1.68 -0.02 4.68
C LEU A 163 -0.74 0.86 5.51
N ASP A 164 -0.68 2.17 5.24
CA ASP A 164 0.12 3.11 6.03
C ASP A 164 -0.43 3.27 7.46
N LYS A 165 -1.75 3.36 7.59
CA LYS A 165 -2.41 3.44 8.90
C LYS A 165 -2.13 2.19 9.72
N ALA A 166 -2.24 1.01 9.11
CA ALA A 166 -1.90 -0.25 9.74
C ALA A 166 -0.43 -0.29 10.21
N ALA A 167 0.50 0.18 9.37
CA ALA A 167 1.90 0.29 9.78
C ALA A 167 2.13 1.27 10.95
N ALA A 168 1.39 2.38 10.99
CA ALA A 168 1.44 3.34 12.09
C ALA A 168 0.87 2.75 13.40
N GLU A 169 -0.24 2.02 13.32
CA GLU A 169 -0.86 1.28 14.43
C GLU A 169 0.11 0.25 15.06
N LEU A 170 0.81 -0.51 14.23
CA LEU A 170 1.87 -1.42 14.71
C LEU A 170 3.01 -0.70 15.42
N SER A 171 3.32 0.54 15.00
CA SER A 171 4.39 1.35 15.61
C SER A 171 4.00 1.89 16.98
N SER A 172 2.72 2.18 17.20
CA SER A 172 2.19 2.71 18.46
C SER A 172 1.74 1.61 19.44
N GLY A 173 1.70 0.35 19.01
CA GLY A 173 1.23 -0.78 19.81
C GLY A 173 -0.30 -0.84 19.95
N VAL A 174 -1.05 -0.03 19.19
CA VAL A 174 -2.52 -0.01 19.19
C VAL A 174 -3.00 -0.74 17.95
N VAL A 175 -3.40 -2.00 18.09
CA VAL A 175 -3.83 -2.85 16.96
C VAL A 175 -5.36 -2.81 16.85
N SER A 176 -5.91 -2.18 15.80
CA SER A 176 -7.34 -2.26 15.51
C SER A 176 -7.65 -3.43 14.56
N ARG A 177 -8.47 -4.41 14.98
CA ARG A 177 -8.85 -5.56 14.12
C ARG A 177 -9.72 -5.05 12.95
N ARG A 178 -9.22 -5.14 11.70
CA ARG A 178 -9.91 -4.68 10.47
C ARG A 178 -9.87 -5.69 9.31
N GLY A 179 -9.84 -6.99 9.59
CA GLY A 179 -9.61 -8.04 8.58
C GLY A 179 -10.59 -8.06 7.39
N ALA A 180 -11.88 -7.81 7.63
CA ALA A 180 -12.91 -7.84 6.59
C ALA A 180 -12.79 -6.66 5.59
N ASP A 181 -12.29 -5.51 6.05
CA ASP A 181 -12.18 -4.29 5.23
C ASP A 181 -11.09 -4.43 4.15
N LEU A 182 -10.02 -5.18 4.42
CA LEU A 182 -8.92 -5.36 3.46
C LEU A 182 -9.33 -6.18 2.24
N ILE A 183 -10.04 -7.31 2.45
CA ILE A 183 -10.35 -8.24 1.36
C ILE A 183 -11.27 -7.58 0.33
N ASN A 184 -12.30 -6.88 0.82
CA ASN A 184 -13.22 -6.12 -0.04
C ASN A 184 -12.45 -5.05 -0.82
N LEU A 185 -11.59 -4.28 -0.12
CA LEU A 185 -10.83 -3.21 -0.75
C LEU A 185 -9.81 -3.73 -1.77
N LEU A 186 -9.18 -4.89 -1.53
CA LEU A 186 -8.31 -5.54 -2.50
C LEU A 186 -9.06 -5.96 -3.77
N ALA A 187 -10.27 -6.50 -3.63
CA ALA A 187 -11.11 -6.84 -4.77
C ALA A 187 -11.49 -5.59 -5.58
N ASP A 188 -11.89 -4.52 -4.89
CA ASP A 188 -12.30 -3.26 -5.50
C ASP A 188 -11.15 -2.49 -6.15
N CYS A 189 -9.89 -2.79 -5.79
CA CYS A 189 -8.71 -2.15 -6.37
C CYS A 189 -8.37 -2.64 -7.79
N GLY A 190 -8.91 -3.79 -8.22
CA GLY A 190 -8.61 -4.37 -9.53
C GLY A 190 -7.12 -4.58 -9.79
N ILE A 191 -6.35 -4.97 -8.75
CA ILE A 191 -4.89 -5.16 -8.86
C ILE A 191 -4.59 -6.32 -9.82
N GLN A 192 -3.91 -6.03 -10.93
CA GLN A 192 -3.54 -7.05 -11.92
C GLN A 192 -2.20 -7.75 -11.62
N GLU A 193 -1.60 -7.48 -10.46
CA GLU A 193 -0.33 -8.07 -10.01
C GLU A 193 -0.54 -9.07 -8.86
N PRO A 194 -0.62 -10.38 -9.13
CA PRO A 194 -0.84 -11.40 -8.11
C PRO A 194 0.23 -11.39 -7.01
N LYS A 195 1.47 -11.02 -7.36
CA LYS A 195 2.58 -10.94 -6.39
C LYS A 195 2.39 -9.81 -5.38
N LEU A 196 1.96 -8.64 -5.83
CA LEU A 196 1.69 -7.51 -4.94
C LEU A 196 0.48 -7.80 -4.06
N GLU A 197 -0.57 -8.36 -4.64
CA GLU A 197 -1.77 -8.78 -3.89
C GLU A 197 -1.42 -9.81 -2.80
N ALA A 198 -0.66 -10.85 -3.15
CA ALA A 198 -0.20 -11.86 -2.19
C ALA A 198 0.69 -11.26 -1.10
N ALA A 199 1.58 -10.32 -1.45
CA ALA A 199 2.44 -9.63 -0.49
C ALA A 199 1.62 -8.78 0.50
N ILE A 200 0.58 -8.07 0.02
CA ILE A 200 -0.34 -7.30 0.86
C ILE A 200 -1.06 -8.24 1.83
N LYS A 201 -1.66 -9.33 1.33
CA LYS A 201 -2.35 -10.33 2.17
C LYS A 201 -1.42 -10.91 3.23
N ALA A 202 -0.21 -11.32 2.84
CA ALA A 202 0.76 -11.91 3.77
C ALA A 202 1.24 -10.90 4.83
N ALA A 203 1.48 -9.64 4.45
CA ALA A 203 1.86 -8.59 5.38
C ALA A 203 0.73 -8.28 6.39
N TRP A 204 -0.52 -8.31 5.92
CA TRP A 204 -1.70 -8.10 6.76
C TRP A 204 -1.93 -9.24 7.76
N VAL A 205 -1.85 -10.48 7.30
CA VAL A 205 -1.94 -11.67 8.17
C VAL A 205 -0.83 -11.63 9.22
N ALA A 206 0.40 -11.30 8.85
CA ALA A 206 1.50 -11.18 9.82
C ALA A 206 1.28 -10.09 10.88
N ALA A 207 0.49 -9.06 10.56
CA ALA A 207 0.21 -7.91 11.43
C ALA A 207 -1.00 -8.13 12.36
N TYR A 208 -2.02 -8.87 11.91
CA TYR A 208 -3.33 -8.93 12.57
C TYR A 208 -3.84 -10.34 12.88
N ASP A 209 -3.18 -11.38 12.37
CA ASP A 209 -3.56 -12.77 12.65
C ASP A 209 -2.73 -13.27 13.85
N ASP A 210 -3.30 -13.07 15.05
CA ASP A 210 -3.06 -13.98 16.17
C ASP A 210 -3.79 -15.28 15.83
N GLY A 211 -3.08 -16.41 15.86
CA GLY A 211 -3.58 -17.71 15.37
C GLY A 211 -4.93 -18.14 15.95
N PRO A 212 -5.55 -19.21 15.40
CA PRO A 212 -6.87 -19.66 15.83
C PRO A 212 -6.90 -19.92 17.34
N GLU A 213 -7.91 -19.35 18.01
CA GLU A 213 -8.30 -19.71 19.38
C GLU A 213 -8.58 -21.21 19.51
#